data_AF-A0A951BDH6-F1
#
_entry.id   AF-A0A951BDH6-F1
#
_cell.length_a   1.000
_cell.length_b   1.000
_cell.length_c   1.000
_cell.angle_alpha   90.00
_cell.angle_beta   90.00
_cell.angle_gamma   90.00
#
_symmetry.space_group_name_H-M   'P 1'
#
loop_
_entity.id
_entity.type
_entity.pdbx_description
1 polymer ?
#
loop_
_entity_poly.entity_id
_entity_poly.type
_entity_poly.pdbx_seq_one_letter_code
_entity_poly.pdbx_strand_id
1 'polypeptide(L)'
;MIREINDHQQNWQLAIPAPAATNPAAALVTMLRLLWQGQTDRHGGSAPTIPVTNHAAEVAVHLAVTLVQWFQTGAIQPTHTPPSRN
;
A
#
# COMPACT_ATOMS: atom_id res chain seq x y z
N MET A 1 8.12 6.06 -1.99
CA MET A 1 7.03 5.13 -2.38
C MET A 1 5.66 5.63 -1.91
N ILE A 2 5.35 5.68 -0.61
CA ILE A 2 4.01 6.10 -0.14
C ILE A 2 3.66 7.53 -0.60
N ARG A 3 4.59 8.48 -0.46
CA ARG A 3 4.43 9.86 -0.93
C ARG A 3 4.15 9.92 -2.44
N GLU A 4 4.95 9.20 -3.23
CA GLU A 4 4.81 9.13 -4.69
C GLU A 4 3.42 8.63 -5.11
N ILE A 5 2.97 7.52 -4.53
CA ILE A 5 1.65 6.94 -4.84
C ILE A 5 0.53 7.90 -4.39
N ASN A 6 0.72 8.58 -3.26
CA ASN A 6 -0.24 9.55 -2.72
C ASN A 6 -0.36 10.82 -3.58
N ASP A 7 0.75 11.33 -4.08
CA ASP A 7 0.78 12.59 -4.84
C ASP A 7 0.43 12.35 -6.33
N HIS A 8 0.55 11.10 -6.79
CA HIS A 8 0.28 10.69 -8.15
C HIS A 8 -0.77 9.57 -8.26
N GLN A 9 -1.80 9.56 -7.42
CA GLN A 9 -2.79 8.47 -7.38
C GLN A 9 -3.45 8.18 -8.74
N GLN A 10 -3.71 9.20 -9.54
CA GLN A 10 -4.25 9.06 -10.91
C GLN A 10 -3.31 8.32 -11.89
N ASN A 11 -2.03 8.17 -11.53
CA ASN A 11 -1.03 7.45 -12.30
C ASN A 11 -0.94 5.96 -11.92
N TRP A 12 -1.85 5.46 -11.08
CA TRP A 12 -1.88 4.07 -10.65
C TRP A 12 -3.24 3.44 -10.94
N GLN A 13 -3.23 2.19 -11.36
CA GLN A 13 -4.43 1.38 -11.58
C GLN A 13 -4.38 0.11 -10.75
N LEU A 14 -5.56 -0.32 -10.29
CA LEU A 14 -5.80 -1.62 -9.69
C LEU A 14 -6.58 -2.47 -10.70
N ALA A 15 -6.24 -3.76 -10.82
CA ALA A 15 -6.91 -4.69 -11.73
C ALA A 15 -8.41 -4.87 -11.40
N ILE A 16 -8.79 -4.64 -10.14
CA ILE A 16 -10.20 -4.62 -9.72
C ILE A 16 -10.75 -3.20 -9.95
N PRO A 17 -11.83 -3.05 -10.74
CA PRO A 17 -12.43 -1.74 -10.98
C PRO A 17 -13.02 -1.19 -9.69
N ALA A 18 -12.69 0.06 -9.40
CA ALA A 18 -13.34 0.81 -8.34
C ALA A 18 -14.68 1.39 -8.84
N PRO A 19 -15.66 1.64 -7.95
CA PRO A 19 -16.81 2.46 -8.29
C PRO A 19 -16.38 3.80 -8.91
N ALA A 20 -17.15 4.36 -9.83
CA ALA A 20 -16.74 5.51 -10.66
C ALA A 20 -16.22 6.75 -9.90
N ALA A 21 -16.58 6.90 -8.62
CA ALA A 21 -16.15 8.00 -7.75
C ALA A 21 -14.94 7.68 -6.85
N THR A 22 -14.44 6.44 -6.88
CA THR A 22 -13.39 5.98 -5.98
C THR A 22 -12.08 5.84 -6.73
N ASN A 23 -11.05 6.57 -6.28
CA ASN A 23 -9.70 6.35 -6.79
C ASN A 23 -9.17 5.01 -6.26
N PRO A 24 -8.93 3.99 -7.12
CA PRO A 24 -8.45 2.68 -6.67
C PRO A 24 -7.10 2.76 -5.92
N ALA A 25 -6.26 3.75 -6.23
CA ALA A 25 -5.00 3.97 -5.54
C ALA A 25 -5.16 4.52 -4.11
N ALA A 26 -6.34 5.04 -3.74
CA ALA A 26 -6.61 5.50 -2.37
C ALA A 26 -6.65 4.33 -1.36
N ALA A 27 -7.18 3.17 -1.77
CA ALA A 27 -7.15 1.96 -0.95
C ALA A 27 -5.70 1.50 -0.71
N LEU A 28 -4.88 1.53 -1.76
CA LEU A 28 -3.45 1.21 -1.67
C LEU A 28 -2.70 2.14 -0.71
N VAL A 29 -2.91 3.45 -0.81
CA VAL A 29 -2.29 4.42 0.10
C VAL A 29 -2.70 4.14 1.54
N THR A 30 -3.98 3.83 1.78
CA THR A 30 -4.47 3.48 3.12
C THR A 30 -3.76 2.23 3.66
N MET A 31 -3.66 1.17 2.87
CA MET A 31 -2.96 -0.06 3.27
C MET A 31 -1.47 0.17 3.58
N LEU A 32 -0.79 0.96 2.74
CA LEU A 32 0.62 1.30 2.97
C LEU A 32 0.81 2.16 4.24
N ARG A 33 -0.14 3.06 4.53
CA ARG A 33 -0.14 3.84 5.78
C ARG A 33 -0.37 2.97 7.00
N LEU A 34 -1.24 1.95 6.92
CA LEU A 34 -1.41 0.98 8.01
C LEU A 34 -0.09 0.28 8.37
N LEU A 35 0.69 -0.14 7.36
CA LEU A 35 1.99 -0.74 7.60
C LEU A 35 3.02 0.25 8.17
N TRP A 36 3.05 1.48 7.65
CA TRP A 36 4.03 2.49 8.05
C TRP A 36 3.75 3.14 9.42
N GLN A 37 2.48 3.44 9.71
CA GLN A 37 2.08 4.18 10.91
C GLN A 37 1.56 3.26 12.02
N GLY A 38 1.10 2.05 11.69
CA GLY A 38 0.57 1.11 12.66
C GLY A 38 1.63 0.41 13.52
N GLN A 39 2.90 0.42 13.08
CA GLN A 39 4.04 -0.17 13.80
C GLN A 39 4.80 0.92 14.59
N THR A 40 4.12 1.45 15.61
CA THR A 40 4.61 2.57 16.45
C THR A 40 5.88 2.27 17.26
N ASP A 41 6.30 1.00 17.31
CA ASP A 41 7.55 0.53 17.91
C ASP A 41 8.75 0.66 16.95
N ARG A 42 8.53 0.60 15.63
CA ARG A 42 9.62 0.50 14.62
C ARG A 42 9.85 1.76 13.81
N HIS A 43 8.89 2.68 13.83
CA HIS A 43 8.99 3.93 13.09
C HIS A 43 9.01 5.09 14.07
N GLY A 44 10.16 5.76 14.18
CA GLY A 44 10.37 6.92 15.04
C GLY A 44 9.38 8.04 14.69
N GLY A 45 8.29 8.12 15.45
CA GLY A 45 7.29 9.17 15.37
C GLY A 45 7.03 9.74 16.76
N SER A 46 6.38 10.90 16.82
CA SER A 46 6.04 11.56 18.10
C SER A 46 4.88 10.89 18.84
N ALA A 47 4.28 9.84 18.26
CA ALA A 47 3.19 9.10 18.88
C ALA A 47 3.74 8.15 19.96
N PRO A 48 3.01 7.93 21.07
CA PRO A 48 3.39 6.94 22.07
C PRO A 48 3.53 5.55 21.43
N THR A 49 4.56 4.81 21.81
CA THR A 49 4.68 3.40 21.42
C THR A 49 3.54 2.61 22.06
N ILE A 50 2.74 1.96 21.22
CA ILE A 50 1.66 1.06 21.63
C ILE A 50 2.20 -0.37 21.59
N PRO A 51 1.96 -1.21 22.62
CA PRO A 51 2.34 -2.61 22.59
C PRO A 51 1.76 -3.33 21.37
N VAL A 52 2.63 -3.93 20.55
CA VAL A 52 2.21 -4.70 19.39
C VAL A 52 1.78 -6.09 19.85
N THR A 53 0.52 -6.46 19.58
CA THR A 53 0.03 -7.82 19.85
C THR A 53 0.49 -8.78 18.75
N ASN A 54 0.60 -10.07 19.06
CA ASN A 54 0.94 -11.10 18.05
C ASN A 54 -0.03 -11.07 16.86
N HIS A 55 -1.34 -10.95 17.14
CA HIS A 55 -2.36 -10.83 16.10
C HIS A 55 -2.12 -9.59 15.22
N ALA A 56 -1.77 -8.43 15.79
CA ALA A 56 -1.50 -7.24 14.99
C ALA A 56 -0.26 -7.43 14.09
N ALA A 57 0.77 -8.11 14.60
CA ALA A 57 1.96 -8.45 13.82
C ALA A 57 1.62 -9.40 12.65
N GLU A 58 0.82 -10.45 12.89
CA GLU A 58 0.38 -11.39 11.85
C GLU A 58 -0.42 -10.68 10.74
N VAL A 59 -1.37 -9.81 11.12
CA VAL A 59 -2.15 -9.01 10.15
C VAL A 59 -1.25 -8.11 9.31
N ALA A 60 -0.26 -7.47 9.93
CA ALA A 60 0.70 -6.63 9.21
C ALA A 60 1.51 -7.44 8.18
N VAL A 61 1.95 -8.66 8.55
CA VAL A 61 2.66 -9.56 7.62
C VAL A 61 1.76 -9.97 6.47
N HIS A 62 0.52 -10.39 6.74
CA HIS A 62 -0.43 -10.77 5.67
C HIS A 62 -0.72 -9.62 4.71
N LEU A 63 -0.90 -8.41 5.23
CA LEU A 63 -1.10 -7.22 4.41
C LEU A 63 0.14 -6.93 3.56
N ALA A 64 1.34 -7.01 4.13
CA ALA A 64 2.59 -6.80 3.39
C ALA A 64 2.77 -7.82 2.26
N VAL A 65 2.56 -9.11 2.54
CA VAL A 65 2.64 -10.19 1.52
C VAL A 65 1.63 -9.95 0.40
N THR A 66 0.40 -9.56 0.74
CA THR A 66 -0.64 -9.26 -0.25
C THR A 66 -0.22 -8.11 -1.17
N LEU A 67 0.30 -7.02 -0.61
CA LEU A 67 0.77 -5.88 -1.39
C LEU A 67 1.94 -6.24 -2.30
N VAL A 68 2.92 -7.01 -1.80
CA VAL A 68 4.05 -7.50 -2.62
C VAL A 68 3.52 -8.34 -3.79
N GLN A 69 2.61 -9.28 -3.52
CA GLN A 69 2.00 -10.10 -4.57
C GLN A 69 1.29 -9.22 -5.61
N TRP A 70 0.52 -8.23 -5.20
CA TRP A 70 -0.20 -7.35 -6.12
C TRP A 70 0.71 -6.50 -7.00
N PHE A 71 1.83 -6.02 -6.47
CA PHE A 71 2.83 -5.32 -7.28
C PHE A 71 3.55 -6.28 -8.24
N GLN A 72 3.90 -7.50 -7.80
CA GLN A 72 4.60 -8.48 -8.64
C GLN A 72 3.73 -9.02 -9.77
N THR A 73 2.44 -9.21 -9.56
CA THR A 73 1.52 -9.72 -10.60
C THR A 73 0.96 -8.64 -11.52
N GLY A 74 1.30 -7.37 -11.29
CA GLY A 74 0.72 -6.25 -12.02
C GLY A 74 -0.76 -5.99 -11.67
N ALA A 75 -1.27 -6.60 -10.59
CA ALA A 75 -2.58 -6.24 -10.06
C ALA A 75 -2.63 -4.77 -9.65
N ILE A 76 -1.50 -4.20 -9.22
CA ILE A 76 -1.25 -2.76 -9.13
C ILE A 76 -0.15 -2.39 -10.11
N GLN A 77 -0.41 -1.42 -10.99
CA GLN A 77 0.59 -0.93 -11.94
C GLN A 77 0.44 0.56 -12.24
N PRO A 78 1.51 1.25 -12.66
CA PRO A 78 1.41 2.59 -13.20
C PRO A 78 0.51 2.60 -14.45
N THR A 79 -0.27 3.67 -14.64
CA THR A 79 -1.12 3.86 -15.84
C THR A 79 -0.29 4.04 -17.10
N HIS A 80 0.95 4.50 -16.97
CA HIS A 80 1.92 4.61 -18.03
C HIS A 80 3.00 3.53 -17.86
N THR A 81 2.69 2.31 -18.30
CA THR A 81 3.68 1.23 -18.39
C THR A 81 4.55 1.47 -19.63
N PRO A 82 5.86 1.79 -19.53
CA PRO A 82 6.75 1.72 -20.69
C PRO A 82 6.81 0.26 -21.17
N PRO A 83 6.93 0.00 -22.48
CA PRO A 83 6.93 -1.37 -23.00
C PRO A 83 8.01 -2.22 -22.30
N SER A 84 7.59 -3.43 -21.90
CA SER A 84 8.46 -4.48 -21.36
C SER A 84 9.76 -4.57 -22.15
N ARG A 85 10.90 -4.35 -21.49
CA ARG A 85 12.21 -4.64 -22.09
C ARG A 85 12.38 -6.15 -22.09
N ASN A 86 12.33 -6.73 -23.30
CA ASN A 86 12.75 -8.11 -23.59
C ASN A 86 14.23 -8.30 -23.28
#